data_AF-A0A6M0QT00-F1
#
_entry.id   AF-A0A6M0QT00-F1
#
_cell.length_a   1.000
_cell.length_b   1.000
_cell.length_c   1.000
_cell.angle_alpha   90.00
_cell.angle_beta   90.00
_cell.angle_gamma   90.00
#
_symmetry.space_group_name_H-M   'P 1'
#
loop_
_entity.id
_entity.type
_entity.pdbx_description
1 polymer ?
#
loop_
_entity_poly.entity_id
_entity_poly.type
_entity_poly.pdbx_seq_one_letter_code
_entity_poly.pdbx_strand_id
1 'polypeptide(L)'
;MIQEFKAFLMKGNVMDLAVGIIIGAAFTAIVNSLVGDLINPIIGLILGGINFSDMFLDLSGTNPASLAAAKETGAAVFAYGAFITAVINFVIIGWVVFMLVKAMNKLMPKKPEAPAAPAGPSEVDLLKDILAALKK
;
A
#
# COMPACT_ATOMS: atom_id res chain seq x y z
N MET A 1 -11.71 -14.40 27.55
CA MET A 1 -11.53 -13.12 26.82
C MET A 1 -10.07 -12.71 26.70
N ILE A 2 -9.38 -12.22 27.75
CA ILE A 2 -7.96 -11.77 27.62
C ILE A 2 -7.00 -12.92 27.28
N GLN A 3 -7.19 -14.10 27.88
CA GLN A 3 -6.39 -15.30 27.58
C GLN A 3 -6.63 -15.82 26.14
N GLU A 4 -7.89 -15.82 25.69
CA GLU A 4 -8.28 -16.21 24.32
C GLU A 4 -7.79 -15.20 23.28
N PHE A 5 -7.81 -13.91 23.59
CA PHE A 5 -7.26 -12.84 22.76
C PHE A 5 -5.74 -12.96 22.63
N LYS A 6 -5.04 -13.26 23.73
CA LYS A 6 -3.60 -13.55 23.69
C LYS A 6 -3.31 -14.80 22.85
N ALA A 7 -4.08 -15.87 23.00
CA ALA A 7 -3.93 -17.08 22.18
C ALA A 7 -4.21 -16.83 20.69
N PHE A 8 -5.16 -15.94 20.36
CA PHE A 8 -5.44 -15.50 19.00
C PHE A 8 -4.28 -14.70 18.39
N LEU A 9 -3.70 -13.75 19.15
CA LEU A 9 -2.53 -12.97 18.73
C LEU A 9 -1.27 -13.83 18.57
N MET A 10 -1.15 -14.91 19.34
CA MET A 10 -0.03 -15.85 19.26
C MET A 10 -0.10 -16.80 18.05
N LYS A 11 -1.16 -16.76 17.22
CA LYS A 11 -1.08 -17.30 15.87
C LYS A 11 -0.09 -16.43 15.09
N GLY A 12 1.16 -16.87 14.95
CA GLY A 12 2.26 -16.09 14.37
C GLY A 12 1.93 -15.37 13.05
N ASN A 13 1.11 -15.98 12.18
CA ASN A 13 0.66 -15.37 10.93
C ASN A 13 -0.16 -14.07 11.12
N VAL A 14 -0.87 -13.91 12.25
CA VAL A 14 -1.70 -12.72 12.53
C VAL A 14 -0.85 -11.55 12.99
N MET A 15 0.17 -11.79 13.82
CA MET A 15 1.05 -10.74 14.33
C MET A 15 1.90 -10.13 13.20
N ASP A 16 2.51 -10.96 12.36
CA ASP A 16 3.31 -10.49 11.22
C ASP A 16 2.46 -9.74 10.19
N LEU A 17 1.24 -10.23 9.93
CA LEU A 17 0.27 -9.55 9.08
C LEU A 17 -0.14 -8.18 9.66
N ALA A 18 -0.42 -8.11 10.97
CA ALA A 18 -0.81 -6.87 11.63
C ALA A 18 0.30 -5.82 11.55
N VAL A 19 1.55 -6.22 11.81
CA VAL A 19 2.72 -5.32 11.71
C VAL A 19 2.90 -4.84 10.27
N GLY A 20 2.78 -5.74 9.28
CA GLY A 20 2.88 -5.38 7.86
C GLY A 20 1.83 -4.35 7.42
N ILE A 21 0.57 -4.51 7.85
CA ILE A 21 -0.51 -3.58 7.51
C ILE A 21 -0.29 -2.21 8.17
N ILE A 22 0.06 -2.19 9.47
CA ILE A 22 0.28 -0.94 10.22
C ILE A 22 1.45 -0.14 9.60
N ILE A 23 2.57 -0.82 9.33
CA ILE A 23 3.73 -0.18 8.70
C ILE A 23 3.38 0.29 7.28
N GLY A 24 2.66 -0.52 6.50
CA GLY A 24 2.22 -0.14 5.15
C GLY A 24 1.32 1.10 5.13
N ALA A 25 0.37 1.20 6.07
CA ALA A 25 -0.50 2.36 6.23
C ALA A 25 0.29 3.62 6.64
N ALA A 26 1.16 3.50 7.65
CA ALA A 26 1.99 4.61 8.11
C ALA A 26 2.95 5.11 7.01
N PHE A 27 3.55 4.20 6.26
CA PHE A 27 4.44 4.53 5.16
C PHE A 27 3.70 5.24 4.03
N THR A 28 2.51 4.75 3.65
CA THR A 28 1.65 5.40 2.66
C THR A 28 1.30 6.83 3.08
N ALA A 29 1.00 7.06 4.36
CA ALA A 29 0.73 8.40 4.87
C ALA A 29 1.94 9.34 4.76
N ILE A 30 3.16 8.85 5.03
CA ILE A 30 4.40 9.64 4.85
C ILE A 30 4.59 10.03 3.39
N VAL A 31 4.38 9.09 2.46
CA VAL A 31 4.53 9.41 1.02
C VAL A 31 3.45 10.38 0.56
N ASN A 32 2.19 10.19 1.01
CA ASN A 32 1.12 11.13 0.72
C ASN A 32 1.44 12.55 1.21
N SER A 33 2.03 12.70 2.40
CA SER A 33 2.48 13.99 2.93
C SER A 33 3.65 14.57 2.12
N LEU A 34 4.61 13.75 1.70
CA LEU A 34 5.69 14.21 0.81
C LEU A 34 5.13 14.77 -0.51
N VAL A 35 4.16 14.09 -1.11
CA VAL A 35 3.55 14.55 -2.36
C VAL A 35 2.65 15.77 -2.14
N GLY A 36 1.77 15.69 -1.14
CA GLY A 36 0.76 16.71 -0.86
C GLY A 36 1.34 18.00 -0.27
N ASP A 37 2.26 17.89 0.67
CA ASP A 37 2.73 19.01 1.49
C ASP A 37 4.06 19.59 0.99
N LEU A 38 4.84 18.81 0.22
CA LEU A 38 6.15 19.27 -0.30
C LEU A 38 6.16 19.41 -1.82
N ILE A 39 5.71 18.39 -2.57
CA ILE A 39 5.78 18.42 -4.04
C ILE A 39 4.69 19.30 -4.65
N ASN A 40 3.43 19.17 -4.22
CA ASN A 40 2.32 19.95 -4.77
C ASN A 40 2.49 21.46 -4.61
N PRO A 41 2.98 22.01 -3.47
CA PRO A 41 3.24 23.44 -3.35
C PRO A 41 4.32 23.93 -4.31
N ILE A 42 5.36 23.12 -4.58
CA ILE A 42 6.40 23.45 -5.55
C ILE A 42 5.82 23.50 -6.97
N ILE A 43 5.00 22.52 -7.33
CA ILE A 43 4.29 22.51 -8.61
C ILE A 43 3.36 23.72 -8.72
N GLY A 44 2.61 24.01 -7.66
CA GLY A 44 1.71 25.17 -7.60
C GLY A 44 2.45 26.50 -7.74
N LEU A 45 3.64 26.64 -7.16
CA LEU A 45 4.47 27.83 -7.31
C LEU A 45 4.88 28.04 -8.78
N ILE A 46 5.25 26.96 -9.49
CA ILE A 46 5.63 27.02 -10.92
C ILE A 46 4.41 27.36 -11.80
N LEU A 47 3.22 26.87 -11.45
CA LEU A 47 1.97 27.13 -12.15
C LEU A 47 1.32 28.48 -11.79
N GLY A 48 2.01 29.36 -11.05
CA GLY A 48 1.55 30.72 -10.74
C GLY A 48 0.69 30.84 -9.47
N GLY A 49 0.87 29.95 -8.50
CA GLY A 49 0.15 29.97 -7.21
C GLY A 49 -1.19 29.23 -7.22
N ILE A 50 -1.51 28.53 -8.31
CA ILE A 50 -2.73 27.71 -8.41
C ILE A 50 -2.46 26.35 -7.77
N ASN A 51 -3.34 25.93 -6.86
CA ASN A 51 -3.28 24.59 -6.32
C ASN A 51 -3.76 23.60 -7.39
N PHE A 52 -2.83 22.82 -7.95
CA PHE A 52 -3.12 21.91 -9.05
C PHE A 52 -4.21 20.88 -8.71
N SER A 53 -4.28 20.45 -7.45
CA SER A 53 -5.30 19.51 -6.99
C SER A 53 -6.71 20.11 -6.99
N ASP A 54 -6.84 21.45 -6.92
CA ASP A 54 -8.10 22.18 -6.95
C ASP A 54 -8.52 22.56 -8.38
N MET A 55 -7.83 22.07 -9.41
CA MET A 55 -8.26 22.25 -10.78
C MET A 55 -9.40 21.28 -11.11
N PHE A 56 -10.58 21.84 -11.41
CA PHE A 56 -11.76 21.09 -11.82
C PHE A 56 -12.51 21.82 -12.93
N LEU A 57 -13.31 21.07 -13.68
CA LEU A 57 -14.29 21.63 -14.60
C LEU A 57 -15.69 21.51 -13.96
N ASP A 58 -16.38 22.64 -13.82
CA ASP A 58 -17.77 22.65 -13.35
C ASP A 58 -18.71 22.12 -14.45
N LEU A 59 -19.51 21.12 -14.11
CA LEU A 59 -20.54 20.55 -14.97
C LEU A 59 -21.96 20.84 -14.45
N SER A 60 -22.10 21.35 -13.23
CA SER A 60 -23.40 21.69 -12.64
C SER A 60 -23.85 23.12 -12.93
N GLY A 61 -22.97 23.98 -13.46
CA GLY A 61 -23.29 25.38 -13.78
C GLY A 61 -23.49 26.26 -12.54
N THR A 62 -23.06 25.77 -11.37
CA THR A 62 -23.19 26.44 -10.07
C THR A 62 -22.01 27.36 -9.77
N ASN A 63 -20.98 27.37 -10.62
CA ASN A 63 -19.73 28.12 -10.51
C ASN A 63 -19.18 28.11 -9.06
N PRO A 64 -18.87 26.93 -8.51
CA PRO A 64 -18.36 26.83 -7.16
C PRO A 64 -16.98 27.51 -7.06
N ALA A 65 -16.75 28.25 -5.97
CA ALA A 65 -15.52 29.02 -5.77
C ALA A 65 -14.26 28.15 -5.57
N SER A 66 -14.43 26.87 -5.24
CA SER A 66 -13.35 25.91 -5.07
C SER A 66 -13.86 24.47 -5.23
N LEU A 67 -12.94 23.53 -5.38
CA LEU A 67 -13.26 22.10 -5.44
C LEU A 67 -13.90 21.65 -4.11
N ALA A 68 -13.44 22.19 -2.98
CA ALA A 68 -14.04 21.95 -1.68
C ALA A 68 -15.51 22.41 -1.64
N ALA A 69 -15.79 23.64 -2.08
CA ALA A 69 -17.16 24.17 -2.13
C ALA A 69 -18.05 23.37 -3.10
N ALA A 70 -17.49 22.88 -4.21
CA ALA A 70 -18.20 22.00 -5.13
C ALA A 70 -18.60 20.68 -4.48
N LYS A 71 -17.69 20.07 -3.72
CA LYS A 71 -17.96 18.81 -2.99
C LYS A 71 -19.00 18.99 -1.89
N GLU A 72 -18.95 20.09 -1.14
CA GLU A 72 -19.92 20.39 -0.07
C GLU A 72 -21.34 20.62 -0.60
N THR A 73 -21.45 21.28 -1.75
CA THR A 73 -22.75 21.57 -2.40
C THR A 73 -23.28 20.40 -3.22
N GLY A 74 -22.51 19.31 -3.37
CA GLY A 74 -22.85 18.19 -4.24
C GLY A 74 -22.84 18.56 -5.73
N ALA A 75 -22.18 19.65 -6.10
CA ALA A 75 -22.00 20.09 -7.47
C ALA A 75 -21.26 19.02 -8.28
N ALA A 76 -21.78 18.71 -9.47
CA ALA A 76 -21.13 17.77 -10.38
C ALA A 76 -19.89 18.45 -10.98
N VAL A 77 -18.71 18.03 -10.54
CA VAL A 77 -17.43 18.57 -11.02
C VAL A 77 -16.51 17.48 -11.52
N PHE A 78 -15.83 17.77 -12.63
CA PHE A 78 -14.77 16.92 -13.16
C PHE A 78 -13.42 17.36 -12.58
N ALA A 79 -13.04 16.77 -11.45
CA ALA A 79 -11.83 17.09 -10.69
C ALA A 79 -10.56 16.45 -11.30
N TYR A 80 -10.19 16.88 -12.52
CA TYR A 80 -9.03 16.35 -13.23
C TYR A 80 -7.70 16.61 -12.50
N GLY A 81 -7.57 17.75 -11.81
CA GLY A 81 -6.39 18.09 -11.02
C GLY A 81 -6.14 17.07 -9.91
N ALA A 82 -7.16 16.82 -9.09
CA ALA A 82 -7.11 15.83 -8.03
C ALA A 82 -6.79 14.41 -8.55
N PHE A 83 -7.34 14.03 -9.71
CA PHE A 83 -7.04 12.74 -10.34
C PHE A 83 -5.57 12.63 -10.76
N ILE A 84 -5.03 13.64 -11.44
CA ILE A 84 -3.62 13.64 -11.85
C ILE A 84 -2.70 13.65 -10.62
N THR A 85 -3.04 14.40 -9.56
CA THR A 85 -2.31 14.33 -8.28
C THR A 85 -2.31 12.91 -7.72
N ALA A 86 -3.43 12.20 -7.76
CA ALA A 86 -3.49 10.81 -7.29
C ALA A 86 -2.62 9.86 -8.13
N VAL A 87 -2.57 10.05 -9.45
CA VAL A 87 -1.69 9.29 -10.35
C VAL A 87 -0.21 9.57 -10.03
N ILE A 88 0.17 10.84 -9.85
CA ILE A 88 1.53 11.23 -9.46
C ILE A 88 1.90 10.56 -8.14
N ASN A 89 1.01 10.62 -7.15
CA ASN A 89 1.24 10.01 -5.85
C ASN A 89 1.43 8.49 -5.97
N PHE A 90 0.58 7.80 -6.74
CA PHE A 90 0.74 6.37 -6.98
C PHE A 90 2.10 6.00 -7.60
N VAL A 91 2.53 6.77 -8.61
CA VAL A 91 3.84 6.57 -9.26
C VAL A 91 4.99 6.80 -8.27
N ILE A 92 4.90 7.83 -7.43
CA ILE A 92 5.92 8.14 -6.42
C ILE A 92 5.97 7.05 -5.35
N ILE A 93 4.82 6.61 -4.81
CA ILE A 93 4.76 5.50 -3.84
C ILE A 93 5.42 4.25 -4.44
N GLY A 94 5.03 3.87 -5.66
CA GLY A 94 5.60 2.71 -6.35
C GLY A 94 7.11 2.84 -6.54
N TRP A 95 7.59 4.03 -6.91
CA TRP A 95 9.01 4.32 -7.08
C TRP A 95 9.79 4.20 -5.76
N VAL A 96 9.28 4.77 -4.67
CA VAL A 96 9.94 4.70 -3.36
C VAL A 96 9.95 3.27 -2.84
N VAL A 97 8.84 2.53 -2.96
CA VAL A 97 8.78 1.09 -2.60
C VAL A 97 9.79 0.28 -3.41
N PHE A 98 9.88 0.53 -4.72
CA PHE A 98 10.87 -0.12 -5.58
C PHE A 98 12.32 0.17 -5.13
N MET A 99 12.63 1.42 -4.78
CA MET A 99 13.95 1.77 -4.26
C MET A 99 14.26 1.06 -2.93
N LEU A 100 13.28 0.94 -2.02
CA LEU A 100 13.44 0.21 -0.76
C LEU A 100 13.72 -1.27 -1.00
N VAL A 101 12.94 -1.93 -1.85
CA VAL A 101 13.14 -3.34 -2.20
C VAL A 101 14.51 -3.54 -2.86
N LYS A 102 14.91 -2.62 -3.77
CA LYS A 102 16.22 -2.65 -4.40
C LYS A 102 17.36 -2.47 -3.39
N ALA A 103 17.20 -1.57 -2.41
CA ALA A 103 18.19 -1.35 -1.36
C ALA A 103 18.29 -2.58 -0.42
N MET A 104 17.16 -3.17 -0.04
CA MET A 104 17.12 -4.41 0.75
C MET A 104 17.76 -5.57 0.00
N ASN A 105 17.48 -5.74 -1.30
CA ASN A 105 18.11 -6.77 -2.13
C ASN A 105 19.63 -6.56 -2.31
N LYS A 106 20.11 -5.31 -2.20
CA LYS A 106 21.54 -4.98 -2.26
C LYS A 106 22.25 -5.17 -0.92
N LEU A 107 21.56 -4.92 0.19
CA LEU A 107 22.09 -5.00 1.56
C LEU A 107 21.94 -6.38 2.18
N MET A 108 20.94 -7.16 1.77
CA MET A 108 20.92 -8.58 2.06
C MET A 108 22.06 -9.21 1.25
N PRO A 109 23.10 -9.76 1.90
CA PRO A 109 23.97 -10.69 1.20
C PRO A 109 23.04 -11.73 0.58
N LYS A 110 23.31 -12.16 -0.66
CA LYS A 110 22.75 -13.41 -1.19
C LYS A 110 23.10 -14.47 -0.16
N LYS A 111 22.19 -14.70 0.80
CA LYS A 111 22.26 -15.84 1.68
C LYS A 111 22.31 -16.98 0.67
N PRO A 112 23.37 -17.82 0.62
CA PRO A 112 23.25 -19.07 -0.11
C PRO A 112 21.92 -19.63 0.35
N GLU A 113 20.99 -19.83 -0.59
CA GLU A 113 19.65 -20.32 -0.30
C GLU A 113 19.86 -21.40 0.74
N ALA A 114 19.51 -21.11 2.00
CA ALA A 114 19.54 -22.14 3.01
C ALA A 114 18.61 -23.17 2.38
N PRO A 115 19.11 -24.37 2.00
CA PRO A 115 18.32 -25.32 1.24
C PRO A 115 16.98 -25.35 1.94
N ALA A 116 15.91 -24.96 1.23
CA ALA A 116 14.58 -24.88 1.81
C ALA A 116 14.46 -26.15 2.63
N ALA A 117 14.38 -26.01 3.97
CA ALA A 117 14.52 -27.14 4.87
C ALA A 117 13.62 -28.23 4.28
N PRO A 118 14.19 -29.37 3.85
CA PRO A 118 13.57 -30.25 2.87
C PRO A 118 12.14 -30.39 3.32
N ALA A 119 11.20 -29.93 2.48
CA ALA A 119 9.79 -29.97 2.82
C ALA A 119 9.58 -31.40 3.32
N GLY A 120 9.31 -31.54 4.62
CA GLY A 120 9.09 -32.86 5.20
C GLY A 120 8.07 -33.57 4.31
N PRO A 121 8.14 -34.92 4.20
CA PRO A 121 7.35 -35.67 3.23
C PRO A 121 5.94 -35.08 3.17
N SER A 122 5.54 -34.69 1.96
CA SER A 122 4.27 -34.01 1.78
C SER A 122 3.16 -34.87 2.37
N GLU A 123 2.02 -34.30 2.78
CA GLU A 123 0.90 -35.10 3.30
C GLU A 123 0.53 -36.24 2.35
N VAL A 124 0.73 -36.02 1.04
CA VAL A 124 0.55 -37.02 -0.02
C VAL A 124 1.56 -38.18 0.09
N ASP A 125 2.81 -37.91 0.45
CA ASP A 125 3.84 -38.94 0.64
C ASP A 125 3.58 -39.75 1.92
N LEU A 126 3.18 -39.09 3.02
CA LEU A 126 2.77 -39.76 4.26
C LEU A 126 1.54 -40.66 4.04
N LEU A 127 0.56 -40.22 3.25
CA LEU A 127 -0.62 -41.01 2.93
C LEU A 127 -0.28 -42.24 2.05
N LYS A 128 0.69 -42.14 1.15
CA LYS A 128 1.17 -43.28 0.36
C LYS A 128 1.88 -44.31 1.25
N ASP A 129 2.69 -43.86 2.19
CA ASP A 129 3.37 -44.75 3.14
C ASP A 129 2.38 -45.47 4.05
N ILE A 130 1.34 -44.77 4.54
CA ILE A 130 0.24 -45.37 5.33
C ILE A 130 -0.54 -46.40 4.49
N LEU A 131 -0.85 -46.08 3.23
CA LEU A 131 -1.56 -47.01 2.34
C LEU A 131 -0.74 -48.25 1.99
N ALA A 132 0.58 -48.11 1.85
CA ALA A 132 1.48 -49.24 1.65
C ALA A 132 1.58 -50.13 2.90
N ALA A 133 1.61 -49.52 4.09
CA ALA A 133 1.62 -50.23 5.36
C ALA A 133 0.32 -51.01 5.64
N LEU A 134 -0.84 -50.50 5.20
CA LEU A 134 -2.15 -51.16 5.35
C LEU A 134 -2.41 -52.29 4.35
N LYS A 135 -1.68 -52.35 3.24
CA LYS A 135 -1.79 -53.41 2.23
C LYS A 135 -0.92 -54.64 2.53
N LYS A 136 -0.17 -54.60 3.63
CA LYS A 136 0.70 -55.68 4.11
C LYS A 136 0.01 -56.45 5.22
#